data_AF-A0AAD5AF77-F1
#
_entry.id   AF-A0AAD5AF77-F1
#
_cell.length_a   1.000
_cell.length_b   1.000
_cell.length_c   1.000
_cell.angle_alpha   90.00
_cell.angle_beta   90.00
_cell.angle_gamma   90.00
#
_symmetry.space_group_name_H-M   'P 1'
#
loop_
_entity.id
_entity.type
_entity.pdbx_description
1 polymer ?
#
loop_
_entity_poly.entity_id
_entity_poly.type
_entity_poly.pdbx_seq_one_letter_code
_entity_poly.pdbx_strand_id
1 'polypeptide(L)'
;GLQCYGCNVIHGQKYVDVGCSKPEIITCTHSHKGFKHRFCIKTESMALGIVLTSGCATSRHCQQQELPGVNIHCCDTDLCNSAPCWPPGSLLYICMLVGLLVMNL
;
A
#
# COMPACT_ATOMS: atom_id res chain seq x y z
N GLY A 1 19.44 4.45 4.04
CA GLY A 1 18.66 3.33 3.47
C GLY A 1 17.27 3.85 3.21
N LEU A 2 16.64 3.41 2.12
CA LEU A 2 15.29 3.81 1.71
C LEU A 2 14.28 3.55 2.85
N GLN A 3 13.37 4.47 3.14
CA GLN A 3 12.28 4.27 4.10
C GLN A 3 10.99 3.89 3.39
N CYS A 4 10.25 2.92 3.91
CA CYS A 4 9.00 2.44 3.33
C CYS A 4 7.95 2.19 4.42
N TYR A 5 6.67 2.19 4.04
CA TYR A 5 5.60 1.69 4.88
C TYR A 5 5.61 0.15 4.89
N GLY A 6 5.66 -0.43 6.09
CA GLY A 6 5.69 -1.86 6.36
C GLY A 6 4.40 -2.36 6.99
N CYS A 7 3.79 -3.39 6.40
CA CYS A 7 2.66 -4.12 6.98
C CYS A 7 2.49 -5.48 6.33
N ASN A 8 1.82 -6.40 7.01
CA ASN A 8 1.42 -7.69 6.44
C ASN A 8 0.07 -8.12 7.02
N VAL A 9 -0.83 -8.58 6.17
CA VAL A 9 -2.08 -9.21 6.63
C VAL A 9 -1.74 -10.60 7.15
N ILE A 10 -1.96 -10.83 8.45
CA ILE A 10 -1.72 -12.13 9.08
C ILE A 10 -3.02 -12.95 8.97
N HIS A 11 -2.99 -14.03 8.19
CA HIS A 11 -4.11 -14.97 8.09
C HIS A 11 -3.92 -16.08 9.13
N GLY A 12 -4.57 -15.96 10.29
CA GLY A 12 -4.40 -16.93 11.39
C GLY A 12 -5.57 -17.09 12.37
N GLN A 13 -6.56 -16.18 12.37
CA GLN A 13 -7.77 -16.31 13.19
C GLN A 13 -9.01 -16.12 12.32
N LYS A 14 -10.19 -16.45 12.84
CA LYS A 14 -11.52 -16.35 12.18
C LYS A 14 -11.87 -14.96 11.61
N TYR A 15 -10.95 -13.99 11.69
CA TYR A 15 -11.05 -12.61 11.22
C TYR A 15 -9.75 -12.22 10.50
N VAL A 16 -9.89 -11.51 9.38
CA VAL A 16 -8.76 -10.89 8.69
C VAL A 16 -8.35 -9.67 9.51
N ASP A 17 -7.24 -9.77 10.24
CA ASP A 17 -6.61 -8.60 10.83
C ASP A 17 -5.98 -7.78 9.70
N VAL A 18 -6.59 -6.64 9.40
CA VAL A 18 -6.13 -5.72 8.35
C VAL A 18 -4.93 -4.96 8.91
N GLY A 19 -3.82 -5.68 9.11
CA GLY A 19 -2.56 -5.16 9.65
C GLY A 19 -1.95 -4.03 8.80
N CYS A 20 -2.50 -3.76 7.62
CA CYS A 20 -2.16 -2.64 6.75
C CYS A 20 -3.01 -1.37 6.96
N SER A 21 -3.90 -1.35 7.96
CA SER A 21 -4.65 -0.13 8.33
C SER A 21 -3.80 0.90 9.07
N LYS A 22 -2.72 0.44 9.72
CA LYS A 22 -1.75 1.27 10.44
C LYS A 22 -0.33 0.80 10.11
N PRO A 23 0.17 1.08 8.89
CA PRO A 23 1.50 0.63 8.51
C PRO A 23 2.57 1.37 9.31
N GLU A 24 3.65 0.66 9.64
CA GLU A 24 4.80 1.23 10.34
C GLU A 24 5.84 1.76 9.36
N ILE A 25 6.64 2.74 9.76
CA ILE A 25 7.77 3.19 8.95
C ILE A 25 8.96 2.26 9.21
N ILE A 26 9.40 1.55 8.18
CA ILE A 26 10.55 0.66 8.22
C ILE A 26 11.69 1.22 7.36
N THR A 27 12.93 1.01 7.81
CA THR A 27 14.12 1.36 7.03
C THR A 27 14.62 0.14 6.27
N CYS A 28 14.61 0.20 4.94
CA CYS A 28 15.16 -0.83 4.08
C CYS A 28 16.68 -0.86 4.17
N THR A 29 17.22 -2.01 4.54
CA THR A 29 18.64 -2.28 4.48
C THR A 29 19.08 -2.39 3.01
N HIS A 30 20.22 -1.81 2.65
CA HIS A 30 20.73 -1.87 1.28
C HIS A 30 20.97 -3.31 0.80
N SER A 31 21.18 -4.25 1.73
CA SER A 31 21.31 -5.66 1.44
C SER A 31 20.80 -6.49 2.63
N HIS A 32 19.97 -7.49 2.37
CA HIS A 32 19.63 -8.53 3.33
C HIS A 32 19.78 -9.88 2.66
N LYS A 33 20.54 -10.79 3.28
CA LYS A 33 20.89 -12.11 2.70
C LYS A 33 21.46 -12.04 1.27
N GLY A 34 22.21 -10.99 0.94
CA GLY A 34 22.82 -10.80 -0.38
C GLY A 34 21.92 -10.14 -1.44
N PHE A 35 20.66 -9.85 -1.12
CA PHE A 35 19.73 -9.19 -2.03
C PHE A 35 19.59 -7.70 -1.74
N LYS A 36 19.66 -6.88 -2.80
CA LYS A 36 19.52 -5.43 -2.71
C LYS A 36 18.04 -5.03 -2.59
N HIS A 37 17.61 -4.64 -1.39
CA HIS A 37 16.29 -4.06 -1.16
C HIS A 37 16.35 -2.55 -1.41
N ARG A 38 15.96 -2.14 -2.62
CA ARG A 38 16.06 -0.76 -3.11
C ARG A 38 14.72 -0.17 -3.53
N PHE A 39 13.65 -0.91 -3.31
CA PHE A 39 12.31 -0.52 -3.70
C PHE A 39 11.39 -0.66 -2.51
N CYS A 40 10.44 0.25 -2.38
CA CYS A 40 9.24 0.00 -1.62
C CYS A 40 8.28 -0.85 -2.46
N ILE A 41 7.57 -1.76 -1.84
CA ILE A 41 6.53 -2.59 -2.45
C ILE A 41 5.21 -2.39 -1.70
N LYS A 42 4.11 -2.43 -2.45
CA LYS A 42 2.75 -2.54 -1.94
C LYS A 42 1.99 -3.54 -2.80
N THR A 43 1.27 -4.43 -2.15
CA THR A 43 0.50 -5.48 -2.80
C THR A 43 -0.96 -5.35 -2.40
N GLU A 44 -1.85 -5.25 -3.38
CA GLU A 44 -3.29 -5.03 -3.17
C GLU A 44 -4.11 -6.18 -3.74
N SER A 45 -5.18 -6.56 -3.04
CA SER A 45 -6.19 -7.47 -3.59
C SER A 45 -7.02 -6.72 -4.62
N MET A 46 -7.05 -7.20 -5.87
CA MET A 46 -7.91 -6.60 -6.90
C MET A 46 -9.40 -6.84 -6.60
N ALA A 47 -9.73 -7.93 -5.91
CA ALA A 47 -11.11 -8.28 -5.57
C ALA A 47 -11.68 -7.43 -4.43
N LEU A 48 -10.84 -7.12 -3.43
CA LEU A 48 -11.27 -6.43 -2.20
C LEU A 48 -10.80 -4.97 -2.12
N GLY A 49 -9.86 -4.55 -2.97
CA GLY A 49 -9.28 -3.21 -2.94
C GLY A 49 -8.48 -2.91 -1.67
N ILE A 50 -8.06 -3.92 -0.91
CA ILE A 50 -7.31 -3.77 0.34
C ILE A 50 -5.83 -4.06 0.13
N VAL A 51 -4.97 -3.35 0.87
CA VAL A 51 -3.53 -3.65 0.94
C VAL A 51 -3.32 -4.95 1.73
N LEU A 52 -2.71 -5.94 1.07
CA LEU A 52 -2.36 -7.24 1.64
C LEU A 52 -1.01 -7.20 2.35
N THR A 53 -0.04 -6.52 1.76
CA THR A 53 1.29 -6.34 2.35
C THR A 53 1.98 -5.13 1.76
N SER A 54 2.87 -4.54 2.54
CA SER A 54 3.70 -3.39 2.16
C SER A 54 5.06 -3.53 2.83
N GLY A 55 6.13 -3.07 2.18
CA GLY A 55 7.46 -3.09 2.79
C GLY A 55 8.61 -2.87 1.81
N CYS A 56 9.73 -3.55 2.07
CA CYS A 56 10.97 -3.45 1.28
C CYS A 56 11.09 -4.60 0.29
N ALA A 57 11.35 -4.29 -0.98
CA ALA A 57 11.49 -5.25 -2.07
C ALA A 57 12.80 -5.13 -2.83
N THR A 58 13.14 -6.24 -3.47
CA THR A 58 14.21 -6.32 -4.47
C THR A 58 13.62 -6.09 -5.86
N SER A 59 14.45 -5.74 -6.84
CA SER A 59 14.01 -5.60 -8.23
C SER A 59 13.27 -6.84 -8.77
N ARG A 60 13.68 -8.04 -8.34
CA ARG A 60 13.03 -9.30 -8.73
C ARG A 60 11.57 -9.36 -8.30
N HIS A 61 11.23 -8.89 -7.09
CA HIS A 61 9.84 -8.89 -6.62
C HIS A 61 8.97 -7.93 -7.46
N CYS A 62 9.54 -6.82 -7.93
CA CYS A 62 8.85 -5.83 -8.76
C CYS A 62 8.72 -6.23 -10.23
N GLN A 63 9.57 -7.14 -10.72
CA GLN A 63 9.52 -7.67 -12.08
C GLN A 63 8.73 -8.98 -12.19
N GLN A 64 8.31 -9.54 -11.05
CA GLN A 64 7.55 -10.77 -11.05
C GLN A 64 6.17 -10.53 -11.67
N GLN A 65 5.80 -11.41 -12.60
CA GLN A 65 4.51 -11.33 -13.29
C GLN A 65 3.38 -11.37 -12.25
N GLU A 66 2.40 -10.48 -12.42
CA GLU A 66 1.30 -10.30 -11.48
C GLU A 66 0.63 -11.64 -11.18
N LEU A 67 0.52 -11.96 -9.88
CA LEU A 67 -0.25 -13.11 -9.44
C LEU A 67 -1.73 -12.82 -9.73
N PRO A 68 -2.52 -13.80 -10.21
CA PRO A 68 -3.92 -13.58 -10.53
C PRO A 68 -4.68 -13.03 -9.31
N GLY A 69 -5.34 -11.88 -9.50
CA GLY A 69 -6.14 -11.22 -8.45
C GLY A 69 -5.34 -10.31 -7.51
N VAL A 70 -4.08 -10.05 -7.80
CA VAL A 70 -3.19 -9.21 -6.98
C VAL A 70 -2.51 -8.15 -7.84
N ASN A 71 -2.58 -6.89 -7.39
CA ASN A 71 -1.88 -5.77 -8.00
C ASN A 71 -0.59 -5.49 -7.21
N ILE A 72 0.56 -5.43 -7.89
CA ILE A 72 1.87 -5.17 -7.27
C ILE A 72 2.37 -3.80 -7.71
N HIS A 73 2.57 -2.90 -6.75
CA HIS A 73 3.13 -1.58 -6.98
C HIS A 73 4.52 -1.46 -6.35
N CYS A 74 5.48 -0.95 -7.12
CA CYS A 74 6.84 -0.67 -6.66
C CYS A 74 7.28 0.75 -6.99
N CYS A 75 8.11 1.31 -6.11
CA CYS A 75 8.68 2.66 -6.25
C CYS A 75 10.00 2.77 -5.45
N ASP A 76 10.82 3.78 -5.71
CA ASP A 76 12.21 3.86 -5.23
C ASP A 76 12.54 5.15 -4.45
N THR A 77 11.53 5.89 -4.00
CA THR A 77 11.67 7.09 -3.14
C THR A 77 11.12 6.84 -1.75
N ASP A 78 11.56 7.61 -0.75
CA ASP A 78 11.12 7.41 0.63
C ASP A 78 9.58 7.51 0.76
N LEU A 79 8.99 6.55 1.47
CA LEU A 79 7.57 6.46 1.83
C LEU A 79 6.59 6.45 0.63
N CYS A 80 7.08 6.14 -0.57
CA CYS A 80 6.30 6.18 -1.81
C CYS A 80 5.20 5.10 -1.91
N ASN A 81 5.27 4.07 -1.06
CA ASN A 81 4.30 2.98 -1.00
C ASN A 81 3.14 3.26 -0.03
N SER A 82 2.87 4.53 0.27
CA SER A 82 1.71 4.92 1.06
C SER A 82 0.44 4.32 0.45
N ALA A 83 -0.43 3.77 1.30
CA ALA A 83 -1.77 3.44 0.88
C ALA A 83 -2.46 4.74 0.41
N PRO A 84 -3.10 4.80 -0.77
CA PRO A 84 -4.11 5.81 -1.00
C PRO A 84 -5.20 5.51 0.03
N CYS A 85 -5.21 6.23 1.15
CA CYS A 85 -6.12 5.94 2.26
C CYS A 85 -7.61 6.06 1.84
N TRP A 86 -7.92 6.56 0.64
CA TRP A 86 -9.28 6.91 0.23
C TRP A 86 -9.45 6.54 -1.25
N PRO A 87 -10.53 5.83 -1.63
CA PRO A 87 -10.92 5.78 -3.02
C PRO A 87 -11.08 7.23 -3.51
N PRO A 88 -10.57 7.58 -4.70
CA PRO A 88 -10.66 8.96 -5.22
C PRO A 88 -12.10 9.51 -5.28
N GLY A 89 -13.12 8.65 -5.22
CA GLY A 89 -14.53 9.04 -5.13
C GLY A 89 -14.95 9.71 -3.82
N SER A 90 -14.30 9.43 -2.68
CA SER A 90 -14.78 9.92 -1.38
C SER A 90 -14.53 11.42 -1.18
N LEU A 91 -13.40 11.96 -1.68
CA LEU A 91 -13.10 13.40 -1.61
C LEU A 91 -13.96 14.21 -2.58
N LEU A 92 -14.22 13.69 -3.78
CA LEU A 92 -15.14 14.30 -4.74
C LEU A 92 -16.57 14.34 -4.18
N TYR A 93 -17.03 13.28 -3.54
CA TYR A 93 -18.37 13.22 -2.94
C TYR A 93 -18.54 14.22 -1.79
N ILE A 94 -17.53 14.36 -0.92
CA ILE A 94 -17.54 15.34 0.17
C ILE A 94 -17.52 16.78 -0.37
N CYS A 95 -16.69 17.08 -1.38
CA CYS A 95 -16.69 18.40 -2.03
C CYS A 95 -18.04 18.71 -2.70
N MET A 96 -18.66 17.75 -3.38
CA MET A 96 -19.97 17.94 -4.01
C MET A 96 -21.08 18.19 -2.98
N LEU A 97 -21.08 17.45 -1.85
CA LEU A 97 -22.04 17.65 -0.76
C LEU A 97 -21.88 19.01 -0.07
N VAL A 98 -20.65 19.43 0.19
CA VAL A 98 -20.36 20.76 0.75
C VAL A 98 -20.77 21.86 -0.23
N GLY A 99 -20.45 21.71 -1.52
CA GLY A 99 -20.88 22.65 -2.56
C GLY A 99 -22.41 22.79 -2.64
N LEU A 100 -23.14 21.68 -2.58
CA LEU A 100 -24.62 21.66 -2.57
C LEU A 100 -25.23 22.31 -1.33
N LEU A 101 -24.58 22.19 -0.17
CA LEU A 101 -25.03 22.85 1.07
C LEU A 101 -24.78 24.36 1.04
N VAL A 102 -23.64 24.80 0.49
CA VAL A 102 -23.31 26.23 0.37
C VAL A 102 -24.18 26.95 -0.67
N MET A 103 -24.66 26.25 -1.70
CA MET A 103 -25.57 26.81 -2.72
C MET A 103 -27.05 26.81 -2.31
N ASN A 104 -27.42 26.17 -1.20
CA ASN A 104 -28.79 26.12 -0.68
C ASN A 104 -28.99 26.99 0.59
N LEU A 105 -28.03 27.87 0.89
CA LEU A 105 -28.10 28.89 1.95
C LEU A 105 -28.19 30.28 1.33
#